data_AF-A0A7W8JIV1-F1
#
_entry.id   AF-A0A7W8JIV1-F1
#
_cell.length_a   1.000
_cell.length_b   1.000
_cell.length_c   1.000
_cell.angle_alpha   90.00
_cell.angle_beta   90.00
_cell.angle_gamma   90.00
#
_symmetry.space_group_name_H-M   'P 1'
#
loop_
_entity.id
_entity.type
_entity.pdbx_description
1 polymer ?
#
loop_
_entity_poly.entity_id
_entity_poly.type
_entity_poly.pdbx_seq_one_letter_code
_entity_poly.pdbx_strand_id
1 'polypeptide(L)'
;MAAFLTRQQIKDKLKVLDRHTSFWFLEHGHNDTFWCLFASEADDITENVGPHERDWAQERIDAILVTHGINPNQDIAPCDG
;
A
#
# COMPACT_ATOMS: atom_id res chain seq x y z
N MET A 1 -20.58 5.70 13.69
CA MET A 1 -19.98 4.57 12.94
C MET A 1 -19.36 5.15 11.69
N ALA A 2 -18.04 5.12 11.55
CA ALA A 2 -17.42 5.45 10.28
C ALA A 2 -17.87 4.38 9.26
N ALA A 3 -18.37 4.80 8.10
CA ALA A 3 -18.72 3.88 7.04
C ALA A 3 -17.42 3.38 6.40
N PHE A 4 -17.21 2.07 6.38
CA PHE A 4 -16.08 1.47 5.68
C PHE A 4 -16.16 1.72 4.18
N LEU A 5 -15.01 1.71 3.51
CA LEU A 5 -14.95 1.79 2.06
C LEU A 5 -15.66 0.60 1.41
N THR A 6 -16.38 0.87 0.33
CA THR A 6 -16.90 -0.17 -0.55
C THR A 6 -15.76 -0.84 -1.32
N ARG A 7 -15.96 -2.08 -1.77
CA ARG A 7 -15.02 -2.80 -2.62
C ARG A 7 -14.53 -1.99 -3.82
N GLN A 8 -15.41 -1.20 -4.43
CA GLN A 8 -15.05 -0.36 -5.58
C GLN A 8 -14.13 0.78 -5.17
N GLN A 9 -14.40 1.46 -4.04
CA GLN A 9 -13.51 2.50 -3.52
C GLN A 9 -12.15 1.94 -3.13
N ILE A 10 -12.09 0.74 -2.53
CA ILE A 10 -10.80 0.09 -2.21
C ILE A 10 -10.02 -0.19 -3.50
N LYS A 11 -10.67 -0.72 -4.55
CA LYS A 11 -10.03 -0.93 -5.86
C LYS A 11 -9.49 0.37 -6.46
N ASP A 12 -10.21 1.46 -6.34
CA ASP A 12 -9.78 2.74 -6.91
C ASP A 12 -8.61 3.34 -6.13
N LYS A 13 -8.58 3.21 -4.79
CA LYS A 13 -7.41 3.55 -3.98
C LYS A 13 -6.20 2.66 -4.31
N LEU A 14 -6.38 1.34 -4.47
CA LEU A 14 -5.30 0.43 -4.85
C LEU A 14 -4.68 0.78 -6.22
N LYS A 15 -5.50 1.25 -7.19
CA LYS A 15 -4.96 1.74 -8.47
C LYS A 15 -4.12 3.01 -8.31
N VAL A 16 -4.49 3.88 -7.37
CA VAL A 16 -3.72 5.10 -7.07
C VAL A 16 -2.40 4.69 -6.42
N LEU A 17 -2.44 3.82 -5.41
CA LEU A 17 -1.26 3.25 -4.76
C LEU A 17 -0.30 2.62 -5.78
N ASP A 18 -0.80 1.84 -6.75
CA ASP A 18 0.03 1.22 -7.80
C ASP A 18 0.76 2.26 -8.69
N ARG A 19 0.06 3.33 -9.08
CA ARG A 19 0.65 4.43 -9.85
C ARG A 19 1.71 5.17 -9.04
N HIS A 20 1.43 5.45 -7.78
CA HIS A 20 2.37 6.12 -6.89
C HIS A 20 3.58 5.24 -6.59
N THR A 21 3.38 3.94 -6.37
CA THR A 21 4.45 2.96 -6.18
C THR A 21 5.43 3.01 -7.34
N SER A 22 4.93 2.99 -8.58
CA SER A 22 5.76 3.12 -9.79
C SER A 22 6.56 4.42 -9.79
N PHE A 23 5.90 5.54 -9.47
CA PHE A 23 6.50 6.87 -9.49
C PHE A 23 7.58 7.02 -8.41
N TRP A 24 7.27 6.69 -7.16
CA TRP A 24 8.19 6.77 -6.03
C TRP A 24 9.37 5.81 -6.18
N PHE A 25 9.12 4.62 -6.72
CA PHE A 25 10.20 3.67 -7.00
C PHE A 25 11.20 4.22 -8.04
N LEU A 26 10.71 4.92 -9.07
CA LEU A 26 11.57 5.56 -10.06
C LEU A 26 12.31 6.78 -9.49
N GLU A 27 11.67 7.55 -8.61
CA GLU A 27 12.24 8.79 -8.07
C GLU A 27 13.22 8.54 -6.91
N HIS A 28 12.90 7.60 -6.03
CA HIS A 28 13.63 7.37 -4.78
C HIS A 28 14.34 6.01 -4.75
N GLY A 29 14.00 5.09 -5.66
CA GLY A 29 14.48 3.72 -5.61
C GLY A 29 13.92 2.97 -4.40
N HIS A 30 14.73 2.04 -3.87
CA HIS A 30 14.38 1.17 -2.75
C HIS A 30 14.68 1.76 -1.36
N ASN A 31 14.75 3.10 -1.24
CA ASN A 31 15.18 3.77 -0.01
C ASN A 31 14.02 4.00 0.99
N ASP A 32 14.35 4.50 2.17
CA ASP A 32 13.37 4.72 3.25
C ASP A 32 12.23 5.67 2.84
N THR A 33 12.50 6.66 1.99
CA THR A 33 11.47 7.60 1.51
C THR A 33 10.38 6.89 0.71
N PHE A 34 10.74 5.96 -0.17
CA PHE A 34 9.77 5.12 -0.87
C PHE A 34 8.87 4.36 0.12
N TRP A 35 9.49 3.71 1.11
CA TRP A 35 8.76 2.89 2.08
C TRP A 35 7.85 3.72 2.99
N CYS A 36 8.27 4.90 3.42
CA CYS A 36 7.41 5.77 4.23
C CYS A 36 6.18 6.25 3.44
N LEU A 37 6.36 6.62 2.17
CA LEU A 37 5.26 7.05 1.30
C LEU A 37 4.30 5.89 1.01
N PHE A 38 4.85 4.72 0.67
CA PHE A 38 4.06 3.52 0.40
C PHE A 38 3.28 3.05 1.63
N ALA A 39 3.95 2.94 2.78
CA ALA A 39 3.31 2.51 4.04
C ALA A 39 2.21 3.49 4.45
N SER A 40 2.45 4.80 4.38
CA SER A 40 1.43 5.80 4.72
C SER A 40 0.15 5.67 3.88
N GLU A 41 0.25 5.36 2.59
CA GLU A 41 -0.92 5.22 1.72
C GLU A 41 -1.58 3.84 1.87
N ALA A 42 -0.79 2.79 2.10
CA ALA A 42 -1.29 1.46 2.44
C ALA A 42 -2.05 1.45 3.78
N ASP A 43 -1.57 2.17 4.79
CA ASP A 43 -2.23 2.32 6.08
C ASP A 43 -3.57 3.04 5.94
N ASP A 44 -3.64 4.15 5.20
CA ASP A 44 -4.92 4.84 4.92
C ASP A 44 -5.94 3.90 4.24
N ILE A 45 -5.48 2.99 3.37
CA ILE A 45 -6.37 1.97 2.80
C ILE A 45 -6.83 1.00 3.89
N THR A 46 -5.92 0.37 4.63
CA THR A 46 -6.25 -0.71 5.58
C THR A 46 -7.02 -0.24 6.82
N GLU A 47 -6.85 1.02 7.24
CA GLU A 47 -7.61 1.66 8.32
C GLU A 47 -9.08 1.91 7.94
N ASN A 48 -9.35 2.20 6.66
CA ASN A 48 -10.68 2.51 6.16
C ASN A 48 -11.42 1.30 5.54
N VAL A 49 -10.76 0.15 5.48
CA VAL A 49 -11.31 -1.11 4.97
C VAL A 49 -12.05 -1.87 6.08
N GLY A 50 -13.23 -2.39 5.77
CA GLY A 50 -14.00 -3.22 6.71
C GLY A 50 -13.31 -4.56 7.01
N PRO A 51 -13.61 -5.21 8.16
CA PRO A 51 -12.91 -6.43 8.59
C PRO A 51 -12.98 -7.58 7.57
N HIS A 52 -14.07 -7.70 6.81
CA HIS A 52 -14.23 -8.73 5.77
C HIS A 52 -13.38 -8.50 4.52
N GLU A 53 -12.91 -7.26 4.33
CA GLU A 53 -12.19 -6.82 3.15
C GLU A 53 -10.70 -6.63 3.42
N ARG A 54 -10.29 -6.65 4.69
CA ARG A 54 -8.93 -6.36 5.14
C ARG A 54 -7.90 -7.32 4.55
N ASP A 55 -8.12 -8.63 4.68
CA ASP A 55 -7.19 -9.63 4.16
C ASP A 55 -7.04 -9.51 2.64
N TRP A 56 -8.16 -9.32 1.94
CA TRP A 56 -8.13 -9.09 0.50
C TRP A 56 -7.39 -7.80 0.12
N ALA A 57 -7.58 -6.71 0.86
CA ALA A 57 -6.88 -5.46 0.62
C ALA A 57 -5.37 -5.63 0.83
N GLN A 58 -4.96 -6.31 1.90
CA GLN A 58 -3.56 -6.61 2.20
C GLN A 58 -2.91 -7.44 1.08
N GLU A 59 -3.55 -8.53 0.65
CA GLU A 59 -3.06 -9.35 -0.46
C GLU A 59 -2.84 -8.53 -1.75
N ARG A 60 -3.66 -7.49 -1.97
CA ARG A 60 -3.54 -6.62 -3.14
C ARG A 60 -2.44 -5.59 -3.00
N ILE A 61 -2.22 -5.06 -1.80
CA ILE A 61 -1.09 -4.19 -1.49
C ILE A 61 0.22 -4.95 -1.72
N ASP A 62 0.32 -6.18 -1.21
CA ASP A 62 1.49 -7.03 -1.40
C ASP A 62 1.70 -7.36 -2.89
N ALA A 63 0.62 -7.64 -3.62
CA ALA A 63 0.69 -7.91 -5.06
C ALA A 63 1.18 -6.70 -5.88
N ILE A 64 0.92 -5.46 -5.45
CA ILE A 64 1.45 -4.26 -6.09
C ILE A 64 2.98 -4.27 -5.99
N LEU A 65 3.53 -4.49 -4.78
CA LEU A 65 4.98 -4.57 -4.57
C LEU A 65 5.59 -5.67 -5.46
N VAL A 66 5.01 -6.86 -5.48
CA VAL A 66 5.49 -7.98 -6.31
C VAL A 66 5.46 -7.64 -7.80
N THR A 67 4.45 -6.90 -8.27
CA THR A 67 4.33 -6.47 -9.68
C THR A 67 5.48 -5.52 -10.07
N HIS A 68 5.98 -4.74 -9.13
CA HIS A 68 7.14 -3.86 -9.30
C HIS A 68 8.48 -4.55 -9.02
N GLY A 69 8.48 -5.87 -8.78
CA GLY A 69 9.69 -6.65 -8.48
C GLY A 69 10.20 -6.46 -7.05
N ILE A 70 9.38 -5.88 -6.18
CA ILE A 70 9.68 -5.60 -4.78
C ILE A 70 9.19 -6.77 -3.92
N ASN A 71 10.02 -7.28 -3.01
CA ASN A 71 9.59 -8.34 -2.10
C ASN A 71 8.91 -7.72 -0.87
N PRO A 72 7.60 -7.98 -0.64
CA PRO A 72 6.85 -7.40 0.48
C PRO A 72 7.32 -7.87 1.86
N ASN A 73 8.06 -8.97 1.94
CA ASN A 73 8.61 -9.52 3.18
C ASN A 73 10.08 -9.12 3.40
N GLN A 74 10.58 -8.08 2.73
CA GLN A 74 11.91 -7.58 3.04
C GLN A 74 11.89 -6.96 4.44
N ASP A 75 12.88 -7.34 5.23
CA ASP A 75 13.12 -6.83 6.58
C ASP A 75 13.67 -5.40 6.45
N ILE A 76 12.76 -4.43 6.36
CA ILE A 76 13.07 -3.01 6.19
C ILE A 76 12.67 -2.32 7.49
N ALA A 77 13.58 -1.51 8.02
CA ALA A 77 13.37 -0.82 9.27
C ALA A 77 12.10 0.05 9.20
N PRO A 78 11.26 0.06 10.24
CA PRO A 78 10.08 0.92 10.28
C PRO A 78 10.50 2.40 10.16
N CYS A 79 9.67 3.22 9.52
CA CYS A 79 9.82 4.67 9.42
C CYS A 79 9.66 5.43 10.76
N ASP A 80 9.96 4.77 11.88
CA ASP A 80 9.97 5.39 13.21
C ASP A 80 11.31 6.10 13.40
N GLY A 81 11.35 7.37 12.97
CA GLY A 81 12.30 8.38 13.43
C GLY A 81 11.75 9.17 14.61
#